data_AF-A0A839A6P1-F1
#
_entry.id   AF-A0A839A6P1-F1
#
_cell.length_a   1.000
_cell.length_b   1.000
_cell.length_c   1.000
_cell.angle_alpha   90.00
_cell.angle_beta   90.00
_cell.angle_gamma   90.00
#
_symmetry.space_group_name_H-M   'P 1'
#
loop_
_entity.id
_entity.type
_entity.pdbx_description
1 polymer ?
#
loop_
_entity_poly.entity_id
_entity_poly.type
_entity_poly.pdbx_seq_one_letter_code
_entity_poly.pdbx_strand_id
1 'polypeptide(L)'
;MVLSAVLLFGASSVTSLNGVFAQDSVDEISESVGDTVDNAASDISDAVTDEESESTTQEHGEMVHDDEGRLPGNIKIEREPTYKVGDDVQINATHMPGMEGAEGTVIAAFDTTAYEISYTPTDDSEPIENHRWIVQEEIAEAADQEDADAPFEVGDEVTVEAYHMPGMEGATATIDAVNETTVYLVDYIDTESGEEVINHKWVTEDELATLDGAEETAPATSESTTESSEDESESEESSSDEESGSESDSTPEENSDEESSEESTPEESSSQDSSSEETE
;
A
#
# COMPACT_ATOMS: atom_id res chain seq x y z
N MET A 1 -37.50 -40.54 46.99
CA MET A 1 -36.13 -40.39 47.56
C MET A 1 -35.59 -39.08 46.97
N VAL A 2 -35.96 -37.90 47.48
CA VAL A 2 -35.35 -37.12 48.58
C VAL A 2 -33.81 -37.18 48.59
N LEU A 3 -33.14 -36.12 48.12
CA LEU A 3 -32.37 -35.15 48.95
C LEU A 3 -31.61 -34.12 48.09
N SER A 4 -31.91 -32.83 48.35
CA SER A 4 -31.01 -31.67 48.56
C SER A 4 -29.98 -31.29 47.48
N ALA A 5 -30.11 -30.15 46.77
CA ALA A 5 -29.94 -28.74 47.22
C ALA A 5 -28.50 -28.38 47.61
N VAL A 6 -27.83 -27.51 46.83
CA VAL A 6 -27.15 -26.27 47.27
C VAL A 6 -27.00 -25.35 46.04
N LEU A 7 -27.44 -24.11 46.24
CA LEU A 7 -27.36 -22.95 45.34
C LEU A 7 -26.40 -21.97 46.04
N LEU A 8 -25.39 -21.43 45.33
CA LEU A 8 -24.51 -20.40 45.88
C LEU A 8 -24.23 -19.33 44.81
N PHE A 9 -24.72 -18.14 45.12
CA PHE A 9 -24.48 -16.86 44.46
C PHE A 9 -23.17 -16.21 44.96
N GLY A 10 -22.63 -15.32 44.12
CA GLY A 10 -21.85 -14.14 44.55
C GLY A 10 -20.47 -14.05 43.91
N ALA A 11 -19.89 -12.89 43.64
CA ALA A 11 -20.33 -11.50 43.54
C ALA A 11 -19.14 -10.74 42.91
N SER A 12 -19.40 -9.65 42.20
CA SER A 12 -18.41 -8.77 41.58
C SER A 12 -17.44 -8.14 42.58
N SER A 13 -16.23 -7.79 42.13
CA SER A 13 -15.43 -6.70 42.72
C SER A 13 -14.50 -6.09 41.67
N VAL A 14 -14.74 -4.83 41.36
CA VAL A 14 -13.82 -3.91 40.67
C VAL A 14 -12.80 -3.39 41.68
N THR A 15 -11.53 -3.29 41.29
CA THR A 15 -10.48 -2.65 42.11
C THR A 15 -9.86 -1.50 41.32
N SER A 16 -10.13 -0.28 41.75
CA SER A 16 -9.36 0.92 41.42
C SER A 16 -8.07 0.94 42.25
N LEU A 17 -6.93 1.24 41.62
CA LEU A 17 -5.67 1.52 42.31
C LEU A 17 -5.32 3.01 42.13
N ASN A 18 -5.44 3.78 43.20
CA ASN A 18 -4.82 5.10 43.33
C ASN A 18 -3.38 4.94 43.82
N GLY A 19 -2.42 5.42 43.04
CA GLY A 19 -1.02 5.60 43.45
C GLY A 19 -0.76 7.06 43.86
N VAL A 20 -0.49 7.27 45.14
CA VAL A 20 0.10 8.47 45.73
C VAL A 20 1.61 8.44 45.49
N PHE A 21 2.28 9.55 45.17
CA PHE A 21 3.65 9.82 45.67
C PHE A 21 4.06 11.30 45.58
N ALA A 22 4.37 11.83 46.77
CA ALA A 22 5.33 12.86 47.19
C ALA A 22 5.47 14.23 46.50
N GLN A 23 5.40 15.25 47.37
CA GLN A 23 5.93 16.61 47.27
C GLN A 23 7.46 16.63 47.14
N ASP A 24 7.99 17.60 46.40
CA ASP A 24 9.22 18.31 46.77
C ASP A 24 9.10 19.79 46.42
N SER A 25 9.53 20.63 47.34
CA SER A 25 9.47 22.09 47.28
C SER A 25 10.88 22.62 47.03
N VAL A 26 11.07 23.49 46.04
CA VAL A 26 12.12 24.53 46.11
C VAL A 26 11.61 25.84 45.52
N ASP A 27 11.77 26.86 46.36
CA ASP A 27 11.61 28.29 46.16
C ASP A 27 12.88 28.83 45.48
N GLU A 28 12.78 29.72 44.50
CA GLU A 28 13.78 30.76 44.22
C GLU A 28 13.12 31.92 43.48
N ILE A 29 13.31 33.09 44.07
CA ILE A 29 12.82 34.41 43.70
C ILE A 29 13.80 35.11 42.75
N SER A 30 13.30 35.85 41.74
CA SER A 30 13.97 37.09 41.32
C SER A 30 13.05 37.98 40.49
N GLU A 31 12.58 39.06 41.11
CA GLU A 31 12.01 40.22 40.44
C GLU A 31 13.14 41.15 39.96
N SER A 32 13.04 41.73 38.77
CA SER A 32 13.55 43.08 38.53
C SER A 32 12.83 43.77 37.38
N VAL A 33 12.26 44.92 37.73
CA VAL A 33 11.50 45.88 36.94
C VAL A 33 12.42 46.73 36.06
N GLY A 34 11.93 47.21 34.91
CA GLY A 34 12.62 48.21 34.08
C GLY A 34 11.69 48.83 33.04
N ASP A 35 11.11 49.97 33.39
CA ASP A 35 10.18 50.82 32.65
C ASP A 35 10.89 51.79 31.66
N THR A 36 10.07 52.41 30.80
CA THR A 36 10.24 53.76 30.20
C THR A 36 10.62 53.85 28.69
N VAL A 37 9.56 53.95 27.88
CA VAL A 37 9.14 54.93 26.84
C VAL A 37 10.13 55.82 26.04
N ASP A 38 9.66 56.06 24.80
CA ASP A 38 9.79 57.23 23.88
C ASP A 38 11.09 57.43 23.08
N ASN A 39 11.00 57.39 21.73
CA ASN A 39 10.96 58.65 20.94
C ASN A 39 10.68 58.48 19.42
N ALA A 40 9.76 59.32 18.95
CA ALA A 40 9.75 60.11 17.71
C ALA A 40 9.91 59.47 16.31
N ALA A 41 8.76 59.42 15.63
CA ALA A 41 8.46 60.06 14.35
C ALA A 41 9.53 60.10 13.23
N SER A 42 9.25 59.40 12.13
CA SER A 42 9.44 59.96 10.80
C SER A 42 8.29 59.54 9.88
N ASP A 43 7.59 60.57 9.44
CA ASP A 43 6.69 60.61 8.29
C ASP A 43 7.47 60.19 7.03
N ILE A 44 6.98 59.18 6.32
CA ILE A 44 7.19 59.03 4.87
C ILE A 44 5.93 58.41 4.31
N SER A 45 5.26 59.18 3.48
CA SER A 45 4.11 58.75 2.69
C SER A 45 4.58 58.26 1.33
N ASP A 46 3.85 57.24 0.87
CA ASP A 46 3.48 56.98 -0.51
C ASP A 46 4.36 56.04 -1.37
N ALA A 47 3.63 55.13 -2.00
CA ALA A 47 3.94 54.29 -3.15
C ALA A 47 4.95 53.14 -2.98
N VAL A 48 4.45 51.97 -2.57
CA VAL A 48 4.82 50.70 -3.24
C VAL A 48 3.59 49.80 -3.38
N THR A 49 3.50 49.26 -4.58
CA THR A 49 2.53 48.37 -5.21
C THR A 49 2.05 47.22 -4.30
N ASP A 50 0.72 47.04 -4.25
CA ASP A 50 0.06 45.77 -3.93
C ASP A 50 0.54 44.70 -4.93
N GLU A 51 1.53 43.92 -4.52
CA GLU A 51 1.74 42.56 -5.03
C GLU A 51 1.62 41.68 -3.78
N GLU A 52 0.39 41.29 -3.45
CA GLU A 52 0.15 40.13 -2.62
C GLU A 52 0.67 38.91 -3.38
N SER A 53 1.98 38.70 -3.28
CA SER A 53 2.53 37.36 -3.36
C SER A 53 2.06 36.65 -2.10
N GLU A 54 0.86 36.09 -2.20
CA GLU A 54 0.44 34.94 -1.39
C GLU A 54 1.50 33.86 -1.62
N SER A 55 2.57 33.93 -0.84
CA SER A 55 3.42 32.80 -0.53
C SER A 55 2.50 31.84 0.21
N THR A 56 1.79 31.04 -0.57
CA THR A 56 1.29 29.74 -0.13
C THR A 56 2.54 28.97 0.27
N THR A 57 2.96 29.15 1.52
CA THR A 57 3.61 28.09 2.27
C THR A 57 2.59 26.96 2.23
N GLN A 58 2.69 26.12 1.19
CA GLN A 58 2.15 24.78 1.24
C GLN A 58 2.82 24.19 2.48
N GLU A 59 2.03 24.12 3.53
CA GLU A 59 2.30 23.26 4.67
C GLU A 59 2.47 21.88 4.04
N HIS A 60 3.73 21.49 3.81
CA HIS A 60 4.06 20.11 3.50
C HIS A 60 3.57 19.34 4.70
N GLY A 61 2.34 18.82 4.59
CA GLY A 61 1.78 17.92 5.58
C GLY A 61 2.78 16.80 5.71
N GLU A 62 3.44 16.75 6.87
CA GLU A 62 4.24 15.60 7.27
C GLU A 62 3.29 14.42 7.29
N MET A 63 3.20 13.71 6.16
CA MET A 63 2.31 12.58 5.99
C MET A 63 2.90 11.47 6.85
N VAL A 64 2.15 11.09 7.89
CA VAL A 64 2.55 9.99 8.76
C VAL A 64 2.34 8.69 7.98
N HIS A 65 3.44 8.05 7.58
CA HIS A 65 3.43 6.76 6.86
C HIS A 65 3.50 5.57 7.82
N ASP A 66 2.97 4.41 7.40
CA ASP A 66 3.12 3.14 8.11
C ASP A 66 4.52 2.55 7.91
N ASP A 67 5.46 2.95 8.78
CA ASP A 67 6.83 2.45 8.76
C ASP A 67 6.95 0.99 9.28
N GLU A 68 5.89 0.41 9.85
CA GLU A 68 5.95 -0.90 10.50
C GLU A 68 6.08 -2.06 9.51
N GLY A 69 5.82 -1.82 8.22
CA GLY A 69 5.97 -2.81 7.15
C GLY A 69 5.05 -4.01 7.31
N ARG A 70 3.89 -3.84 7.95
CA ARG A 70 2.91 -4.92 8.13
C ARG A 70 2.33 -5.34 6.79
N LEU A 71 2.57 -6.57 6.38
CA LEU A 71 1.97 -7.10 5.15
C LEU A 71 0.53 -7.57 5.41
N PRO A 72 -0.38 -7.42 4.44
CA PRO A 72 -1.70 -8.01 4.54
C PRO A 72 -1.60 -9.54 4.67
N GLY A 73 -2.63 -10.14 5.27
CA GLY A 73 -2.71 -11.59 5.39
C GLY A 73 -2.69 -12.25 4.02
N ASN A 74 -2.17 -13.47 3.92
CA ASN A 74 -2.29 -14.35 2.75
C ASN A 74 -1.83 -13.80 1.38
N ILE A 75 -1.18 -12.64 1.33
CA ILE A 75 -0.63 -12.08 0.10
C ILE A 75 0.42 -13.02 -0.52
N LYS A 76 0.32 -13.23 -1.82
CA LYS A 76 1.18 -14.16 -2.55
C LYS A 76 2.50 -13.51 -2.90
N ILE A 77 3.59 -14.10 -2.42
CA ILE A 77 4.94 -13.68 -2.81
C ILE A 77 5.16 -14.01 -4.29
N GLU A 78 5.58 -13.01 -5.07
CA GLU A 78 6.06 -13.21 -6.43
C GLU A 78 7.47 -13.81 -6.36
N ARG A 79 7.65 -14.98 -6.98
CA ARG A 79 8.89 -15.77 -6.92
C ARG A 79 9.86 -15.40 -8.02
N GLU A 80 9.36 -14.90 -9.14
CA GLU A 80 10.16 -14.53 -10.31
C GLU A 80 9.81 -13.10 -10.77
N PRO A 81 9.91 -12.08 -9.87
CA PRO A 81 9.59 -10.70 -10.22
C PRO A 81 10.62 -10.12 -11.18
N THR A 82 10.23 -9.09 -11.94
CA THR A 82 11.16 -8.33 -12.79
C THR A 82 12.26 -7.69 -11.95
N TYR A 83 11.89 -7.09 -10.82
CA TYR A 83 12.82 -6.51 -9.84
C TYR A 83 12.90 -7.40 -8.60
N LYS A 84 14.10 -7.88 -8.26
CA LYS A 84 14.28 -8.83 -7.16
C LYS A 84 14.46 -8.09 -5.85
N VAL A 85 14.16 -8.78 -4.74
CA VAL A 85 14.46 -8.28 -3.40
C VAL A 85 15.95 -7.94 -3.29
N GLY A 86 16.24 -6.70 -2.92
CA GLY A 86 17.57 -6.11 -2.82
C GLY A 86 18.08 -5.45 -4.11
N ASP A 87 17.32 -5.47 -5.21
CA ASP A 87 17.65 -4.68 -6.39
C ASP A 87 17.41 -3.19 -6.12
N ASP A 88 18.31 -2.35 -6.62
CA ASP A 88 18.14 -0.91 -6.63
C ASP A 88 17.35 -0.47 -7.88
N VAL A 89 16.33 0.36 -7.69
CA VAL A 89 15.35 0.78 -8.70
C VAL A 89 15.14 2.30 -8.67
N GLN A 90 14.73 2.85 -9.81
CA GLN A 90 14.20 4.21 -9.90
C GLN A 90 12.68 4.14 -9.82
N ILE A 91 12.09 4.91 -8.91
CA ILE A 91 10.65 5.06 -8.79
C ILE A 91 10.19 6.14 -9.77
N ASN A 92 9.27 5.80 -10.67
CA ASN A 92 8.64 6.72 -11.62
C ASN A 92 7.19 7.07 -11.22
N ALA A 93 6.75 6.62 -10.04
CA ALA A 93 5.46 6.97 -9.47
C ALA A 93 5.43 8.41 -8.95
N THR A 94 4.24 9.02 -9.02
CA THR A 94 3.96 10.36 -8.48
C THR A 94 2.83 10.31 -7.44
N HIS A 95 2.78 9.24 -6.63
CA HIS A 95 1.70 9.07 -5.63
C HIS A 95 1.81 10.11 -4.53
N MET A 96 3.05 10.47 -4.16
CA MET A 96 3.36 11.50 -3.17
C MET A 96 4.51 12.38 -3.69
N PRO A 97 4.60 13.64 -3.24
CA PRO A 97 5.78 14.48 -3.49
C PRO A 97 7.06 13.73 -3.12
N GLY A 98 8.13 13.98 -3.86
CA GLY A 98 9.43 13.36 -3.60
C GLY A 98 9.64 11.95 -4.14
N MET A 99 8.61 11.24 -4.62
CA MET A 99 8.75 9.88 -5.19
C MET A 99 9.32 9.85 -6.61
N GLU A 100 8.96 10.81 -7.47
CA GLU A 100 9.33 10.77 -8.89
C GLU A 100 10.85 10.89 -9.07
N GLY A 101 11.45 9.89 -9.71
CA GLY A 101 12.89 9.79 -9.91
C GLY A 101 13.66 9.33 -8.66
N ALA A 102 12.99 9.03 -7.55
CA ALA A 102 13.64 8.57 -6.33
C ALA A 102 14.40 7.26 -6.56
N GLU A 103 15.59 7.17 -5.97
CA GLU A 103 16.33 5.90 -5.88
C GLU A 103 15.76 5.12 -4.70
N GLY A 104 15.40 3.85 -4.94
CA GLY A 104 14.87 2.96 -3.92
C GLY A 104 15.42 1.55 -4.03
N THR A 105 15.15 0.74 -3.01
CA THR A 105 15.53 -0.66 -2.92
C THR A 105 14.28 -1.53 -2.74
N VAL A 106 14.16 -2.60 -3.51
CA VAL A 106 13.04 -3.54 -3.39
C VAL A 106 13.16 -4.37 -2.12
N ILE A 107 12.17 -4.31 -1.24
CA ILE A 107 12.11 -5.06 0.01
C ILE A 107 11.33 -6.37 -0.15
N ALA A 108 10.24 -6.33 -0.92
CA ALA A 108 9.43 -7.51 -1.26
C ALA A 108 8.65 -7.29 -2.55
N ALA A 109 8.25 -8.39 -3.20
CA ALA A 109 7.44 -8.42 -4.41
C ALA A 109 6.29 -9.41 -4.27
N PHE A 110 5.11 -9.04 -4.74
CA PHE A 110 3.88 -9.81 -4.55
C PHE A 110 3.05 -9.85 -5.84
N ASP A 111 2.46 -11.02 -6.11
CA ASP A 111 1.53 -11.24 -7.21
C ASP A 111 0.10 -11.06 -6.69
N THR A 112 -0.57 -9.99 -7.08
CA THR A 112 -1.91 -9.62 -6.58
C THR A 112 -2.61 -8.69 -7.57
N THR A 113 -3.83 -8.27 -7.23
CA THR A 113 -4.52 -7.18 -7.93
C THR A 113 -4.34 -5.88 -7.14
N ALA A 114 -3.81 -4.85 -7.81
CA ALA A 114 -3.71 -3.50 -7.28
C ALA A 114 -4.91 -2.66 -7.72
N TYR A 115 -5.40 -1.82 -6.81
CA TYR A 115 -6.55 -0.95 -7.03
C TYR A 115 -6.19 0.51 -6.79
N GLU A 116 -6.64 1.36 -7.72
CA GLU A 116 -6.77 2.78 -7.48
C GLU A 116 -8.15 3.03 -6.87
N ILE A 117 -8.21 3.83 -5.81
CA ILE A 117 -9.46 4.05 -5.07
C ILE A 117 -9.72 5.52 -4.74
N SER A 118 -11.00 5.85 -4.61
CA SER A 118 -11.47 7.12 -4.05
C SER A 118 -12.26 6.86 -2.78
N TYR A 119 -11.95 7.54 -1.68
CA TYR A 119 -12.57 7.27 -0.39
C TYR A 119 -12.70 8.52 0.48
N THR A 120 -13.62 8.46 1.43
CA THR A 120 -13.72 9.46 2.50
C THR A 120 -13.08 8.88 3.77
N PRO A 121 -12.00 9.50 4.30
CA PRO A 121 -11.35 9.03 5.52
C PRO A 121 -12.31 8.93 6.72
N THR A 122 -12.04 7.99 7.62
CA THR A 122 -12.87 7.73 8.82
C THR A 122 -12.73 8.79 9.91
N ASP A 123 -11.75 9.69 9.81
CA ASP A 123 -11.44 10.75 10.76
C ASP A 123 -12.07 12.12 10.39
N ASP A 124 -13.06 12.11 9.49
CA ASP A 124 -13.76 13.29 8.95
C ASP A 124 -12.86 14.27 8.15
N SER A 125 -11.68 13.83 7.69
CA SER A 125 -10.82 14.57 6.77
C SER A 125 -11.42 14.72 5.37
N GLU A 126 -10.80 15.53 4.52
CA GLU A 126 -11.24 15.72 3.14
C GLU A 126 -11.20 14.40 2.34
N PRO A 127 -12.15 14.17 1.41
CA PRO A 127 -12.12 13.01 0.53
C PRO A 127 -10.82 12.94 -0.27
N ILE A 128 -10.32 11.72 -0.45
CA ILE A 128 -9.11 11.42 -1.22
C ILE A 128 -9.55 10.74 -2.51
N GLU A 129 -9.12 11.27 -3.65
CA GLU A 129 -9.45 10.75 -4.97
C GLU A 129 -8.23 10.10 -5.63
N ASN A 130 -8.44 9.01 -6.36
CA ASN A 130 -7.41 8.31 -7.15
C ASN A 130 -6.16 7.90 -6.33
N HIS A 131 -6.37 7.46 -5.08
CA HIS A 131 -5.30 6.96 -4.23
C HIS A 131 -4.72 5.67 -4.81
N ARG A 132 -3.39 5.62 -4.91
CA ARG A 132 -2.61 4.48 -5.39
C ARG A 132 -1.65 4.04 -4.29
N TRP A 133 -1.58 2.75 -3.94
CA TRP A 133 -2.47 1.65 -4.32
C TRP A 133 -2.95 0.97 -3.05
N ILE A 134 -4.08 0.26 -3.13
CA ILE A 134 -4.37 -0.85 -2.19
C ILE A 134 -4.35 -2.16 -2.97
N VAL A 135 -4.22 -3.31 -2.28
CA VAL A 135 -4.23 -4.63 -2.92
C VAL A 135 -5.47 -5.45 -2.56
N GLN A 136 -5.73 -6.53 -3.30
CA GLN A 136 -6.85 -7.47 -3.07
C GLN A 136 -6.96 -7.91 -1.60
N GLU A 137 -5.83 -8.24 -0.97
CA GLU A 137 -5.78 -8.70 0.42
C GLU A 137 -6.01 -7.59 1.46
N GLU A 138 -6.15 -6.34 1.03
CA GLU A 138 -6.47 -5.19 1.87
C GLU A 138 -7.94 -4.76 1.74
N ILE A 139 -8.79 -5.58 1.11
CA ILE A 139 -10.23 -5.36 0.98
C ILE A 139 -10.99 -6.38 1.84
N ALA A 140 -11.83 -5.91 2.75
CA ALA A 140 -12.53 -6.77 3.71
C ALA A 140 -13.43 -7.81 3.01
N GLU A 141 -14.15 -7.37 1.97
CA GLU A 141 -15.09 -8.21 1.22
C GLU A 141 -14.40 -9.30 0.38
N ALA A 142 -13.07 -9.20 0.14
CA ALA A 142 -12.33 -10.20 -0.64
C ALA A 142 -12.37 -11.59 0.02
N ALA A 143 -12.34 -11.63 1.36
CA ALA A 143 -12.39 -12.88 2.12
C ALA A 143 -13.76 -13.60 2.03
N ASP A 144 -14.81 -12.87 1.66
CA ASP A 144 -16.18 -13.38 1.53
C ASP A 144 -16.52 -13.84 0.11
N GLN A 145 -15.65 -13.57 -0.88
CA GLN A 145 -15.84 -14.03 -2.26
C GLN A 145 -15.69 -15.55 -2.37
N GLU A 146 -16.42 -16.17 -3.31
CA GLU A 146 -16.27 -17.60 -3.61
C GLU A 146 -14.85 -17.91 -4.11
N ASP A 147 -14.29 -16.98 -4.87
CA ASP A 147 -12.89 -16.93 -5.27
C ASP A 147 -12.27 -15.67 -4.68
N ALA A 148 -11.45 -15.82 -3.64
CA ALA A 148 -10.82 -14.70 -2.92
C ALA A 148 -9.80 -13.93 -3.77
N ASP A 149 -9.35 -14.51 -4.88
CA ASP A 149 -8.43 -13.89 -5.82
C ASP A 149 -9.17 -13.19 -6.98
N ALA A 150 -10.50 -13.29 -7.05
CA ALA A 150 -11.27 -12.67 -8.12
C ALA A 150 -11.27 -11.14 -7.95
N PRO A 151 -10.84 -10.38 -8.98
CA PRO A 151 -10.71 -8.95 -8.86
C PRO A 151 -12.08 -8.27 -8.75
N PHE A 152 -12.14 -7.17 -7.99
CA PHE A 152 -13.29 -6.26 -7.97
C PHE A 152 -13.40 -5.49 -9.29
N GLU A 153 -14.60 -5.02 -9.61
CA GLU A 153 -14.86 -4.23 -10.81
C GLU A 153 -14.76 -2.73 -10.53
N VAL A 154 -14.41 -1.95 -11.56
CA VAL A 154 -14.45 -0.48 -11.48
C VAL A 154 -15.87 -0.02 -11.14
N GLY A 155 -15.98 0.82 -10.12
CA GLY A 155 -17.25 1.32 -9.58
C GLY A 155 -17.82 0.50 -8.42
N ASP A 156 -17.20 -0.62 -8.06
CA ASP A 156 -17.56 -1.34 -6.83
C ASP A 156 -17.25 -0.49 -5.60
N GLU A 157 -18.11 -0.60 -4.59
CA GLU A 157 -17.90 -0.03 -3.26
C GLU A 157 -17.36 -1.12 -2.34
N VAL A 158 -16.21 -0.87 -1.70
CA VAL A 158 -15.50 -1.81 -0.84
C VAL A 158 -15.11 -1.17 0.50
N THR A 159 -14.82 -1.99 1.51
CA THR A 159 -14.29 -1.55 2.80
C THR A 159 -12.78 -1.81 2.85
N VAL A 160 -12.01 -0.76 3.07
CA VAL A 160 -10.54 -0.81 3.09
C VAL A 160 -10.03 -1.29 4.45
N GLU A 161 -9.20 -2.32 4.48
CA GLU A 161 -8.49 -2.80 5.68
C GLU A 161 -7.03 -2.31 5.74
N ALA A 162 -6.53 -1.69 4.67
CA ALA A 162 -5.21 -1.06 4.64
C ALA A 162 -5.06 0.05 5.69
N TYR A 163 -3.86 0.17 6.25
CA TYR A 163 -3.45 1.25 7.13
C TYR A 163 -2.20 1.94 6.58
N HIS A 164 -2.30 2.57 5.41
CA HIS A 164 -1.16 3.29 4.82
C HIS A 164 -1.03 4.72 5.38
N MET A 165 -2.18 5.32 5.72
CA MET A 165 -2.29 6.66 6.32
C MET A 165 -3.45 6.69 7.34
N PRO A 166 -3.43 7.63 8.29
CA PRO A 166 -4.56 7.86 9.20
C PRO A 166 -5.89 8.01 8.45
N GLY A 167 -6.95 7.40 8.98
CA GLY A 167 -8.30 7.49 8.43
C GLY A 167 -8.61 6.54 7.26
N MET A 168 -7.63 5.78 6.75
CA MET A 168 -7.86 4.80 5.67
C MET A 168 -8.56 3.53 6.14
N GLU A 169 -8.08 2.92 7.23
CA GLU A 169 -8.65 1.67 7.75
C GLU A 169 -10.14 1.85 8.11
N GLY A 170 -10.97 0.97 7.58
CA GLY A 170 -12.42 0.97 7.72
C GLY A 170 -13.17 1.97 6.83
N ALA A 171 -12.47 2.73 5.97
CA ALA A 171 -13.12 3.63 5.03
C ALA A 171 -13.87 2.86 3.94
N THR A 172 -15.02 3.37 3.52
CA THR A 172 -15.69 2.92 2.30
C THR A 172 -15.05 3.63 1.11
N ALA A 173 -14.60 2.85 0.14
CA ALA A 173 -13.91 3.31 -1.05
C ALA A 173 -14.62 2.83 -2.32
N THR A 174 -14.52 3.62 -3.39
CA THR A 174 -14.91 3.23 -4.75
C THR A 174 -13.67 2.79 -5.52
N ILE A 175 -13.75 1.68 -6.25
CA ILE A 175 -12.69 1.24 -7.15
C ILE A 175 -12.69 2.10 -8.42
N ASP A 176 -11.60 2.84 -8.65
CA ASP A 176 -11.44 3.71 -9.83
C ASP A 176 -10.70 3.00 -10.97
N ALA A 177 -9.72 2.16 -10.64
CA ALA A 177 -8.99 1.34 -11.60
C ALA A 177 -8.54 0.02 -10.98
N VAL A 178 -8.35 -0.98 -11.85
CA VAL A 178 -7.95 -2.36 -11.50
C VAL A 178 -6.71 -2.71 -12.31
N ASN A 179 -5.68 -3.24 -11.64
CA ASN A 179 -4.44 -3.64 -12.27
C ASN A 179 -3.93 -4.98 -11.68
N GLU A 180 -4.10 -6.07 -12.41
CA GLU A 180 -3.50 -7.37 -12.07
C GLU A 180 -2.01 -7.33 -12.43
N THR A 181 -1.13 -7.21 -11.43
CA THR A 181 0.30 -6.97 -11.64
C THR A 181 1.14 -7.36 -10.42
N THR A 182 2.46 -7.36 -10.58
CA THR A 182 3.37 -7.44 -9.44
C THR A 182 3.44 -6.08 -8.74
N VAL A 183 3.17 -6.08 -7.43
CA VAL A 183 3.35 -4.92 -6.56
C VAL A 183 4.58 -5.10 -5.68
N TYR A 184 5.22 -3.98 -5.35
CA TYR A 184 6.48 -3.94 -4.64
C TYR A 184 6.35 -3.12 -3.36
N LEU A 185 6.97 -3.63 -2.30
CA LEU A 185 7.30 -2.90 -1.08
C LEU A 185 8.71 -2.35 -1.24
N VAL A 186 8.91 -1.03 -1.10
CA VAL A 186 10.21 -0.39 -1.37
C VAL A 186 10.64 0.53 -0.24
N ASP A 187 11.94 0.61 0.00
CA ASP A 187 12.56 1.72 0.75
C ASP A 187 13.08 2.73 -0.29
N TYR A 188 12.98 4.04 -0.04
CA TYR A 188 13.51 5.04 -0.99
C TYR A 188 14.00 6.32 -0.32
N ILE A 189 14.84 7.07 -1.03
CA ILE A 189 15.27 8.41 -0.61
C ILE A 189 14.37 9.45 -1.28
N ASP A 190 13.60 10.16 -0.48
CA ASP A 190 12.71 11.21 -0.93
C ASP A 190 13.49 12.34 -1.62
N THR A 191 13.10 12.68 -2.85
CA THR A 191 13.87 13.61 -3.69
C THR A 191 13.73 15.07 -3.28
N GLU A 192 12.72 15.42 -2.47
CA GLU A 192 12.49 16.78 -2.01
C GLU A 192 13.16 17.06 -0.65
N SER A 193 13.00 16.14 0.29
CA SER A 193 13.51 16.23 1.66
C SER A 193 14.91 15.61 1.83
N GLY A 194 15.24 14.58 1.04
CA GLY A 194 16.44 13.76 1.20
C GLY A 194 16.34 12.76 2.36
N GLU A 195 15.16 12.56 2.92
CA GLU A 195 14.90 11.62 4.01
C GLU A 195 14.62 10.21 3.48
N GLU A 196 14.98 9.19 4.27
CA GLU A 196 14.71 7.79 3.94
C GLU A 196 13.28 7.44 4.34
N VAL A 197 12.48 6.99 3.38
CA VAL A 197 11.14 6.45 3.58
C VAL A 197 11.24 4.94 3.51
N ILE A 198 10.81 4.25 4.57
CA ILE A 198 10.94 2.79 4.69
C ILE A 198 9.60 2.10 4.54
N ASN A 199 9.62 0.90 3.96
CA ASN A 199 8.46 0.02 3.77
C ASN A 199 7.28 0.70 3.04
N HIS A 200 7.57 1.52 2.03
CA HIS A 200 6.54 2.20 1.25
C HIS A 200 5.69 1.19 0.47
N LYS A 201 4.37 1.30 0.65
CA LYS A 201 3.31 0.52 -0.02
C LYS A 201 2.47 1.48 -0.86
N TRP A 202 2.13 1.18 -2.10
CA TRP A 202 2.74 0.17 -2.97
C TRP A 202 3.19 0.88 -4.25
N VAL A 203 4.14 0.28 -4.96
CA VAL A 203 4.46 0.67 -6.33
C VAL A 203 4.30 -0.55 -7.23
N THR A 204 3.77 -0.34 -8.43
CA THR A 204 3.58 -1.42 -9.42
C THR A 204 4.82 -1.62 -10.28
N GLU A 205 4.91 -2.75 -10.98
CA GLU A 205 6.04 -3.06 -11.87
C GLU A 205 6.33 -1.96 -12.90
N ASP A 206 5.30 -1.39 -13.52
CA ASP A 206 5.42 -0.34 -14.53
C ASP A 206 5.88 1.01 -13.95
N GLU A 207 5.76 1.19 -12.63
CA GLU A 207 6.17 2.39 -11.90
C GLU A 207 7.63 2.32 -11.43
N LEU A 208 8.31 1.20 -11.69
CA LEU A 208 9.72 1.01 -11.40
C LEU A 208 10.53 0.94 -12.70
N ALA A 209 11.76 1.44 -12.64
CA ALA A 209 12.76 1.28 -13.68
C ALA A 209 14.05 0.74 -13.07
N THR A 210 14.85 0.04 -13.89
CA THR A 210 16.23 -0.29 -13.52
C THR A 210 17.02 0.99 -13.28
N LEU A 211 17.75 1.09 -12.17
CA LEU A 211 18.75 2.14 -12.04
C LEU A 211 19.86 1.87 -13.04
N ASP A 212 19.84 2.63 -14.14
CA ASP A 212 20.94 2.64 -15.10
C ASP A 212 22.18 3.14 -14.38
N GLY A 213 22.98 2.20 -13.88
CA GLY A 213 24.36 2.47 -13.51
C GLY A 213 25.03 3.10 -14.71
N ALA A 214 25.63 4.28 -14.51
CA ALA A 214 26.50 4.90 -15.49
C ALA A 214 27.59 3.90 -15.92
N GLU A 215 27.38 3.19 -17.04
CA GLU A 215 28.36 2.65 -18.01
C GLU A 215 27.66 1.71 -19.03
N GLU A 216 27.04 2.30 -20.07
CA GLU A 216 27.40 1.96 -21.45
C GLU A 216 27.18 3.19 -22.34
N THR A 217 28.11 4.13 -22.27
CA THR A 217 28.31 5.09 -23.37
C THR A 217 29.01 4.37 -24.53
N ALA A 218 28.27 3.53 -25.25
CA ALA A 218 28.65 3.18 -26.62
C ALA A 218 28.02 4.21 -27.56
N PRO A 219 28.79 5.06 -28.25
CA PRO A 219 28.22 5.95 -29.25
C PRO A 219 27.73 5.09 -30.43
N ALA A 220 26.42 4.98 -30.58
CA ALA A 220 25.82 4.66 -31.87
C ALA A 220 26.14 5.83 -32.83
N THR A 221 27.32 5.72 -33.43
CA THR A 221 27.70 6.44 -34.65
C THR A 221 26.78 5.95 -35.76
N SER A 222 25.62 6.58 -35.88
CA SER A 222 24.81 6.51 -37.09
C SER A 222 25.52 7.34 -38.15
N GLU A 223 26.54 6.75 -38.77
CA GLU A 223 27.15 7.28 -39.97
C GLU A 223 26.14 7.16 -41.12
N SER A 224 25.64 8.31 -41.55
CA SER A 224 24.93 8.47 -42.80
C SER A 224 25.84 8.06 -43.96
N THR A 225 25.52 6.91 -44.56
CA THR A 225 25.99 6.42 -45.86
C THR A 225 26.09 7.52 -46.92
N THR A 226 27.24 7.63 -47.59
CA THR A 226 27.30 7.95 -49.04
C THR A 226 28.63 7.48 -49.67
N GLU A 227 28.50 6.40 -50.42
CA GLU A 227 29.16 6.02 -51.68
C GLU A 227 30.69 5.97 -51.87
N SER A 228 31.05 4.85 -52.51
CA SER A 228 32.13 4.64 -53.48
C SER A 228 33.52 4.24 -52.97
N SER A 229 33.79 2.93 -53.00
CA SER A 229 34.84 2.40 -53.88
C SER A 229 34.74 0.88 -54.01
N GLU A 230 34.90 0.45 -55.26
CA GLU A 230 35.00 -0.93 -55.73
C GLU A 230 36.27 -1.60 -55.20
N ASP A 231 36.20 -2.85 -54.75
CA ASP A 231 37.24 -3.85 -54.99
C ASP A 231 36.70 -5.27 -54.78
N GLU A 232 36.97 -6.12 -55.76
CA GLU A 232 36.53 -7.50 -55.84
C GLU A 232 37.53 -8.44 -55.15
N SER A 233 37.07 -9.43 -54.39
CA SER A 233 37.75 -10.73 -54.35
C SER A 233 36.85 -11.83 -53.79
N GLU A 234 36.82 -12.92 -54.54
CA GLU A 234 36.09 -14.18 -54.33
C GLU A 234 36.73 -15.06 -53.23
N SER A 235 35.91 -15.82 -52.49
CA SER A 235 36.05 -17.28 -52.24
C SER A 235 35.01 -17.76 -51.20
N GLU A 236 34.01 -18.52 -51.68
CA GLU A 236 33.78 -19.96 -51.42
C GLU A 236 34.39 -20.48 -50.07
N GLU A 237 33.76 -21.28 -49.18
CA GLU A 237 32.89 -22.44 -49.37
C GLU A 237 32.48 -23.12 -48.02
N SER A 238 31.45 -23.97 -48.10
CA SER A 238 31.07 -25.14 -47.26
C SER A 238 30.29 -24.88 -45.94
N SER A 239 29.00 -25.27 -45.80
CA SER A 239 28.38 -26.63 -45.69
C SER A 239 28.95 -27.41 -44.49
N SER A 240 28.20 -28.01 -43.55
CA SER A 240 27.04 -28.92 -43.64
C SER A 240 26.79 -29.43 -42.19
N ASP A 241 25.55 -29.48 -41.68
CA ASP A 241 24.73 -30.70 -41.53
C ASP A 241 24.88 -31.50 -40.20
N GLU A 242 23.70 -31.83 -39.65
CA GLU A 242 23.27 -33.06 -38.92
C GLU A 242 23.87 -33.38 -37.53
N GLU A 243 23.01 -33.56 -36.50
CA GLU A 243 22.53 -34.89 -36.08
C GLU A 243 21.57 -34.82 -34.87
N SER A 244 20.49 -35.61 -34.97
CA SER A 244 19.91 -36.57 -33.98
C SER A 244 19.83 -36.17 -32.50
N GLY A 245 18.70 -36.26 -31.81
CA GLY A 245 17.69 -37.32 -31.86
C GLY A 245 17.80 -38.18 -30.58
N SER A 246 16.80 -38.11 -29.69
CA SER A 246 16.44 -39.21 -28.79
C SER A 246 15.17 -38.87 -28.00
N GLU A 247 14.06 -39.34 -28.56
CA GLU A 247 12.88 -39.85 -27.90
C GLU A 247 13.15 -40.70 -26.63
N SER A 248 12.33 -40.51 -25.59
CA SER A 248 12.02 -41.55 -24.62
C SER A 248 10.61 -41.37 -24.04
N ASP A 249 9.74 -42.20 -24.61
CA ASP A 249 8.47 -42.73 -24.15
C ASP A 249 8.48 -43.21 -22.69
N SER A 250 7.42 -42.89 -21.92
CA SER A 250 6.86 -43.78 -20.90
C SER A 250 5.41 -43.39 -20.60
N THR A 251 4.57 -44.41 -20.69
CA THR A 251 3.11 -44.51 -20.73
C THR A 251 2.37 -44.27 -19.40
N PRO A 252 1.04 -44.15 -19.42
CA PRO A 252 0.18 -43.77 -18.28
C PRO A 252 -0.30 -44.99 -17.48
N GLU A 253 -0.75 -44.76 -16.25
CA GLU A 253 -1.65 -45.69 -15.55
C GLU A 253 -2.88 -44.96 -15.03
N GLU A 254 -4.03 -45.52 -15.44
CA GLU A 254 -5.38 -45.22 -14.99
C GLU A 254 -5.56 -45.60 -13.51
N ASN A 255 -6.48 -44.93 -12.82
CA ASN A 255 -7.54 -45.65 -12.13
C ASN A 255 -8.83 -44.82 -12.18
N SER A 256 -9.83 -45.49 -12.74
CA SER A 256 -11.25 -45.17 -12.76
C SER A 256 -11.91 -45.47 -11.41
N ASP A 257 -13.22 -45.18 -11.38
CA ASP A 257 -14.25 -45.64 -10.46
C ASP A 257 -14.55 -44.72 -9.27
N GLU A 258 -15.81 -44.47 -8.89
CA GLU A 258 -17.13 -44.54 -9.51
C GLU A 258 -18.03 -43.82 -8.48
N GLU A 259 -19.19 -43.38 -8.95
CA GLU A 259 -20.23 -42.65 -8.25
C GLU A 259 -20.64 -43.17 -6.85
N SER A 260 -21.12 -42.25 -6.01
CA SER A 260 -22.38 -42.49 -5.31
C SER A 260 -23.04 -41.16 -4.90
N SER A 261 -24.06 -40.79 -5.67
CA SER A 261 -25.12 -39.84 -5.34
C SER A 261 -26.00 -40.35 -4.20
N GLU A 262 -26.41 -39.48 -3.25
CA GLU A 262 -27.72 -39.46 -2.55
C GLU A 262 -27.93 -38.05 -1.96
N GLU A 263 -28.51 -37.10 -2.69
CA GLU A 263 -29.92 -36.65 -2.59
C GLU A 263 -30.56 -36.75 -1.18
N SER A 264 -30.80 -35.59 -0.54
CA SER A 264 -31.94 -35.37 0.37
C SER A 264 -32.18 -33.87 0.56
N THR A 265 -33.29 -33.39 0.02
CA THR A 265 -34.03 -32.18 0.43
C THR A 265 -35.52 -32.58 0.49
N PRO A 266 -36.48 -31.74 0.89
CA PRO A 266 -36.52 -30.64 1.88
C PRO A 266 -37.69 -30.89 2.87
N GLU A 267 -38.35 -29.82 3.36
CA GLU A 267 -39.66 -29.75 4.04
C GLU A 267 -39.58 -29.64 5.57
N GLU A 268 -40.35 -28.82 6.29
CA GLU A 268 -41.31 -27.76 6.00
C GLU A 268 -41.70 -27.18 7.38
N SER A 269 -41.98 -25.87 7.39
CA SER A 269 -43.07 -25.22 8.10
C SER A 269 -43.28 -25.28 9.63
N SER A 270 -43.71 -24.09 10.09
CA SER A 270 -44.85 -23.80 10.96
C SER A 270 -44.60 -23.50 12.45
N SER A 271 -44.54 -22.19 12.73
CA SER A 271 -45.44 -21.41 13.59
C SER A 271 -45.90 -21.96 14.95
N GLN A 272 -45.78 -21.11 15.98
CA GLN A 272 -46.74 -20.78 17.06
C GLN A 272 -45.93 -20.19 18.24
N ASP A 273 -46.41 -19.35 19.14
CA ASP A 273 -47.59 -18.51 19.35
C ASP A 273 -47.40 -17.91 20.76
N SER A 274 -47.91 -16.70 20.97
CA SER A 274 -48.42 -16.17 22.24
C SER A 274 -47.55 -15.94 23.50
N SER A 275 -47.54 -14.66 23.87
CA SER A 275 -48.18 -14.09 25.08
C SER A 275 -47.76 -14.55 26.48
N SER A 276 -47.29 -13.57 27.27
CA SER A 276 -47.74 -13.29 28.66
C SER A 276 -47.12 -11.96 29.11
N GLU A 277 -47.91 -10.89 29.28
CA GLU A 277 -48.59 -10.48 30.55
C GLU A 277 -47.64 -9.61 31.41
N GLU A 278 -47.79 -8.27 31.37
CA GLU A 278 -48.49 -7.45 32.39
C GLU A 278 -48.18 -7.81 33.85
N THR A 279 -47.54 -6.91 34.61
CA THR A 279 -48.19 -6.14 35.70
C THR A 279 -47.15 -5.48 36.64
N GLU A 280 -47.44 -4.20 36.90
CA GLU A 280 -47.09 -3.32 38.04
C GLU A 280 -45.64 -2.88 38.32
#